data_AF-A0A0C9TUI9-F1
#
_entry.id   AF-A0A0C9TUI9-F1
#
_cell.length_a   1.000
_cell.length_b   1.000
_cell.length_c   1.000
_cell.angle_alpha   90.00
_cell.angle_beta   90.00
_cell.angle_gamma   90.00
#
_symmetry.space_group_name_H-M   'P 1'
#
loop_
_entity.id
_entity.type
_entity.pdbx_description
1 polymer ?
#
loop_
_entity_poly.entity_id
_entity_poly.type
_entity_poly.pdbx_seq_one_letter_code
_entity_poly.pdbx_strand_id
1 'polypeptide(L)'
;MGDTTTSLSSKVKMPLPNTFNGDKSKFTDWFRHVEIYWAFKDEATDKQKVLVTCQLMNEGPAGTWSAAYCARQIASANSKSKHAPSTYSWKDFVQALKETYAPINITGDAQARLRTLKQGTTLTDQFLITFTQIMSDAGYGLD
;
A
#
# COMPACT_ATOMS: atom_id res chain seq x y z
N MET A 1 -2.06 37.19 34.41
CA MET A 1 -3.26 37.16 33.55
C MET A 1 -2.77 37.42 32.13
N GLY A 2 -2.76 36.54 31.15
CA GLY A 2 -3.18 35.16 30.97
C GLY A 2 -2.93 34.92 29.48
N ASP A 3 -1.83 34.25 29.13
CA ASP A 3 -1.44 34.04 27.73
C ASP A 3 -2.48 33.16 27.06
N THR A 4 -3.24 33.76 26.14
CA THR A 4 -4.22 33.04 25.34
C THR A 4 -3.44 32.17 24.35
N THR A 5 -3.26 30.90 24.72
CA THR A 5 -2.72 29.89 23.82
C THR A 5 -3.75 29.68 22.72
N THR A 6 -3.53 30.27 21.55
CA THR A 6 -4.31 30.02 20.35
C THR A 6 -4.23 28.54 20.02
N SER A 7 -5.30 27.80 20.32
CA SER A 7 -5.47 26.40 19.93
C SER A 7 -5.44 26.30 18.41
N LEU A 8 -4.36 25.74 17.86
CA LEU A 8 -4.27 25.30 16.47
C LEU A 8 -5.08 24.01 16.30
N SER A 9 -6.41 24.08 16.39
CA SER A 9 -7.29 23.00 15.94
C SER A 9 -7.50 23.10 14.42
N SER A 10 -6.42 22.99 13.65
CA SER A 10 -6.50 22.69 12.22
C SER A 10 -6.47 21.18 12.06
N LYS A 11 -7.62 20.55 11.79
CA LYS A 11 -7.68 19.12 11.42
C LYS A 11 -6.77 18.90 10.22
N VAL A 12 -5.60 18.29 10.44
CA VAL A 12 -4.65 17.95 9.39
C VAL A 12 -5.37 17.08 8.35
N LYS A 13 -5.34 17.50 7.08
CA LYS A 13 -5.93 16.75 5.97
C LYS A 13 -4.86 15.89 5.32
N MET A 14 -4.98 14.58 5.42
CA MET A 14 -4.13 13.65 4.67
C MET A 14 -4.74 13.40 3.28
N PRO A 15 -3.97 13.58 2.18
CA PRO A 15 -4.44 13.28 0.84
C PRO A 15 -4.66 11.77 0.66
N LEU A 16 -5.55 11.40 -0.25
CA LEU A 16 -5.69 10.01 -0.68
C LEU A 16 -4.42 9.55 -1.42
N PRO A 17 -4.02 8.28 -1.27
CA PRO A 17 -2.97 7.70 -2.10
C PRO A 17 -3.35 7.75 -3.59
N ASN A 18 -2.34 7.67 -4.46
CA ASN A 18 -2.55 7.60 -5.90
C ASN A 18 -3.29 6.32 -6.32
N THR A 19 -3.82 6.30 -7.55
CA THR A 19 -4.40 5.10 -8.14
C THR A 19 -3.31 4.06 -8.43
N PHE A 20 -3.70 2.78 -8.46
CA PHE A 20 -2.85 1.66 -8.80
C PHE A 20 -3.41 0.93 -10.00
N ASN A 21 -2.59 0.81 -11.04
CA ASN A 21 -2.97 0.18 -12.30
C ASN A 21 -2.66 -1.34 -12.35
N GLY A 22 -1.93 -1.88 -11.36
CA GLY A 22 -1.51 -3.29 -11.33
C GLY A 22 -0.03 -3.53 -11.63
N ASP A 23 0.77 -2.48 -11.86
CA ASP A 23 2.22 -2.61 -12.02
C ASP A 23 2.89 -3.12 -10.74
N LYS A 24 3.30 -4.40 -10.74
CA LYS A 24 3.94 -5.04 -9.59
C LYS A 24 5.20 -4.31 -9.11
N SER A 25 5.91 -3.60 -9.99
CA SER A 25 7.10 -2.81 -9.62
C SER A 25 6.76 -1.60 -8.76
N LYS A 26 5.52 -1.12 -8.81
CA LYS A 26 5.01 0.02 -8.03
C LYS A 26 4.21 -0.41 -6.80
N PHE A 27 3.89 -1.69 -6.68
CA PHE A 27 3.00 -2.19 -5.63
C PHE A 27 3.49 -1.85 -4.22
N THR A 28 4.77 -2.12 -3.91
CA THR A 28 5.32 -1.91 -2.56
C THR A 28 5.22 -0.45 -2.13
N ASP A 29 5.59 0.50 -3.00
CA ASP A 29 5.54 1.94 -2.66
C ASP A 29 4.09 2.43 -2.57
N TRP A 30 3.25 2.04 -3.52
CA TRP A 30 1.82 2.38 -3.48
C TRP A 30 1.14 1.84 -2.22
N PHE A 31 1.37 0.57 -1.89
CA PHE A 31 0.74 -0.07 -0.75
C PHE A 31 1.21 0.54 0.58
N ARG A 32 2.49 0.95 0.68
CA ARG A 32 2.99 1.73 1.82
C ARG A 32 2.21 3.03 2.01
N HIS A 33 1.90 3.76 0.93
CA HIS A 33 1.06 4.97 1.04
C HIS A 33 -0.36 4.66 1.51
N VAL A 34 -0.93 3.53 1.09
CA VAL A 34 -2.22 3.05 1.60
C VAL A 34 -2.16 2.72 3.09
N GLU A 35 -1.11 2.05 3.56
CA GLU A 35 -0.90 1.75 4.98
C GLU A 35 -0.77 3.02 5.82
N ILE A 36 0.01 4.02 5.36
CA ILE A 36 0.13 5.33 6.02
C ILE A 36 -1.22 6.04 6.09
N TYR A 37 -1.99 6.02 5.00
CA TYR A 37 -3.32 6.64 4.97
C TYR A 37 -4.26 6.04 6.01
N TRP A 38 -4.28 4.72 6.15
CA TRP A 38 -5.12 4.04 7.14
C TRP A 38 -4.59 4.14 8.56
N ALA A 39 -3.28 4.24 8.75
CA ALA A 39 -2.69 4.53 10.06
C ALA A 39 -3.07 5.94 10.56
N PHE A 40 -3.21 6.91 9.65
CA PHE A 40 -3.71 8.24 9.98
C PHE A 40 -5.23 8.30 10.18
N LYS A 41 -5.97 7.40 9.53
CA LYS A 41 -7.43 7.22 9.66
C LYS A 41 -7.75 6.00 10.53
N ASP A 42 -7.12 5.92 11.69
CA ASP A 42 -7.15 4.77 12.60
C ASP A 42 -8.56 4.27 12.97
N GLU A 43 -9.57 5.15 13.02
CA GLU A 43 -10.98 4.81 13.28
C GLU A 43 -11.73 4.16 12.10
N ALA A 44 -11.09 3.95 10.94
CA ALA A 44 -11.74 3.34 9.78
C ALA A 44 -12.03 1.85 9.98
N THR A 45 -13.28 1.44 9.71
CA THR A 45 -13.69 0.04 9.69
C THR A 45 -13.04 -0.73 8.54
N ASP A 46 -12.88 -2.05 8.70
CA ASP A 46 -12.34 -2.91 7.63
C ASP A 46 -13.11 -2.79 6.32
N LYS A 47 -14.44 -2.63 6.39
CA LYS A 47 -15.27 -2.35 5.21
C LYS A 47 -14.84 -1.07 4.49
N GLN A 48 -14.66 0.02 5.23
CA GLN A 48 -14.20 1.28 4.64
C GLN A 48 -12.81 1.13 4.03
N LYS A 49 -11.89 0.45 4.73
CA LYS A 49 -10.52 0.22 4.26
C LYS A 49 -10.52 -0.53 2.92
N VAL A 50 -11.22 -1.67 2.86
CA VAL A 50 -11.33 -2.50 1.65
C VAL A 50 -11.96 -1.72 0.49
N LEU A 51 -13.11 -1.06 0.71
CA LEU A 51 -13.84 -0.39 -0.37
C LEU A 51 -13.07 0.81 -0.94
N VAL A 52 -12.47 1.63 -0.08
CA VAL A 52 -11.67 2.78 -0.55
C VAL A 52 -10.40 2.30 -1.24
N THR A 53 -9.72 1.26 -0.74
CA THR A 53 -8.56 0.71 -1.45
C THR A 53 -8.96 0.05 -2.79
N CYS A 54 -10.10 -0.62 -2.89
CA CYS A 54 -10.66 -1.07 -4.18
C CYS A 54 -10.85 0.13 -5.14
N GLN A 55 -11.35 1.27 -4.66
CA GLN A 55 -11.57 2.46 -5.49
C GLN A 55 -10.25 3.07 -6.02
N LEU A 56 -9.15 2.93 -5.28
CA LEU A 56 -7.81 3.33 -5.75
C LEU A 56 -7.27 2.37 -6.81
N MET A 57 -7.81 1.16 -6.91
CA MET A 57 -7.44 0.16 -7.91
C MET A 57 -8.45 0.18 -9.06
N ASN A 58 -8.59 1.31 -9.75
CA ASN A 58 -9.61 1.53 -10.78
C ASN A 58 -9.06 1.57 -12.21
N GLU A 59 -7.78 1.28 -12.39
CA GLU A 59 -7.08 1.32 -13.68
C GLU A 59 -6.43 -0.04 -13.99
N GLY A 60 -6.24 -0.31 -15.29
CA GLY A 60 -5.49 -1.47 -15.77
C GLY A 60 -5.94 -2.83 -15.19
N PRO A 61 -5.03 -3.81 -15.09
CA PRO A 61 -5.30 -5.10 -14.46
C PRO A 61 -5.79 -5.02 -13.01
N ALA A 62 -5.40 -3.99 -12.25
CA ALA A 62 -5.87 -3.78 -10.88
C ALA A 62 -7.37 -3.46 -10.82
N GLY A 63 -7.88 -2.70 -11.79
CA GLY A 63 -9.32 -2.45 -11.99
C GLY A 63 -10.13 -3.73 -12.09
N THR A 64 -9.70 -4.66 -12.94
CA THR A 64 -10.38 -5.95 -13.13
C THR A 64 -10.36 -6.79 -11.86
N TRP A 65 -9.22 -6.85 -11.18
CA TRP A 65 -9.07 -7.61 -9.94
C TRP A 65 -9.93 -7.02 -8.81
N SER A 66 -9.90 -5.70 -8.63
CA SER A 66 -10.64 -5.01 -7.55
C SER A 66 -12.14 -5.13 -7.75
N ALA A 67 -12.63 -4.99 -8.99
CA ALA A 67 -14.04 -5.18 -9.33
C ALA A 67 -14.49 -6.61 -8.98
N ALA A 68 -13.71 -7.62 -9.34
CA ALA A 68 -14.02 -9.01 -9.03
C ALA A 68 -13.98 -9.32 -7.52
N TYR A 69 -13.04 -8.73 -6.79
CA TYR A 69 -12.94 -8.90 -5.33
C TYR A 69 -14.11 -8.22 -4.61
N CYS A 70 -14.34 -6.94 -4.91
CA CYS A 70 -15.38 -6.15 -4.26
C CYS A 70 -16.79 -6.65 -4.62
N ALA A 71 -17.03 -7.15 -5.85
CA ALA A 71 -18.30 -7.80 -6.20
C ALA A 71 -18.59 -9.05 -5.36
N ARG A 72 -17.57 -9.89 -5.11
CA ARG A 72 -17.70 -11.07 -4.23
C ARG A 72 -18.07 -10.69 -2.79
N GLN A 73 -17.44 -9.63 -2.25
CA GLN A 73 -17.73 -9.15 -0.90
C GLN A 73 -19.11 -8.50 -0.78
N ILE A 74 -19.56 -7.79 -1.82
CA ILE A 74 -20.91 -7.21 -1.84
C ILE A 74 -21.97 -8.32 -1.98
N ALA A 75 -21.72 -9.32 -2.83
CA ALA A 75 -22.62 -10.45 -3.01
C ALA A 75 -22.76 -11.29 -1.73
N SER A 76 -21.65 -11.56 -1.03
CA SER A 76 -21.68 -12.23 0.28
C SER A 76 -22.40 -11.39 1.34
N ALA A 77 -22.33 -10.06 1.24
CA ALA A 77 -23.07 -9.17 2.13
C ALA A 77 -24.57 -9.14 1.90
N ASN A 78 -25.00 -9.32 0.65
CA ASN A 78 -26.40 -9.30 0.28
C ASN A 78 -27.06 -10.68 0.41
N SER A 79 -26.31 -11.78 0.43
CA SER A 79 -26.85 -13.11 0.68
C SER A 79 -27.14 -13.29 2.18
N LYS A 80 -28.38 -12.97 2.57
CA LYS A 80 -28.94 -13.07 3.93
C LYS A 80 -29.03 -14.51 4.47
N SER A 81 -27.95 -15.29 4.48
CA SER A 81 -27.90 -16.46 5.36
C SER A 81 -27.70 -15.96 6.79
N LYS A 82 -28.64 -16.24 7.68
CA LYS A 82 -28.61 -15.90 9.12
C LYS A 82 -27.38 -16.44 9.89
N HIS A 83 -26.46 -17.11 9.21
CA HIS A 83 -25.33 -17.83 9.81
C HIS A 83 -23.94 -17.43 9.29
N ALA A 84 -23.83 -16.48 8.35
CA ALA A 84 -22.53 -16.00 7.87
C ALA A 84 -22.52 -14.48 7.80
N PRO A 85 -21.96 -13.78 8.81
CA PRO A 85 -21.78 -12.34 8.70
C PRO A 85 -20.78 -12.07 7.57
N SER A 86 -21.16 -11.21 6.63
CA SER A 86 -20.28 -10.67 5.61
C SER A 86 -19.29 -9.70 6.25
N THR A 87 -18.26 -10.27 6.85
CA THR A 87 -17.22 -9.50 7.49
C THR A 87 -16.16 -9.19 6.46
N TYR A 88 -16.21 -7.98 5.92
CA TYR A 88 -15.02 -7.38 5.33
C TYR A 88 -13.88 -7.54 6.33
N SER A 89 -12.77 -8.13 5.87
CA SER A 89 -11.56 -8.36 6.66
C SER A 89 -10.42 -7.65 5.96
N TRP A 90 -9.88 -6.61 6.60
CA TRP A 90 -8.73 -5.87 6.06
C TRP A 90 -7.52 -6.79 5.91
N LYS A 91 -7.33 -7.68 6.90
CA LYS A 91 -6.25 -8.68 6.89
C LYS A 91 -6.33 -9.59 5.66
N ASP A 92 -7.49 -10.18 5.38
CA ASP A 92 -7.65 -11.12 4.26
C ASP A 92 -7.55 -10.41 2.91
N PHE A 93 -8.02 -9.16 2.84
CA PHE A 93 -7.86 -8.32 1.67
C PHE A 93 -6.38 -8.02 1.38
N VAL A 94 -5.62 -7.61 2.39
CA VAL A 94 -4.17 -7.35 2.26
C VAL A 94 -3.42 -8.62 1.85
N GLN A 95 -3.79 -9.78 2.40
CA GLN A 95 -3.21 -11.06 1.99
C GLN A 95 -3.43 -11.33 0.51
N ALA A 96 -4.68 -11.24 0.03
CA ALA A 96 -5.02 -11.47 -1.37
C ALA A 96 -4.33 -10.46 -2.32
N LEU A 97 -4.18 -9.21 -1.88
CA LEU A 97 -3.43 -8.16 -2.57
C LEU A 97 -1.96 -8.54 -2.74
N LYS A 98 -1.30 -8.93 -1.63
CA LYS A 98 0.12 -9.29 -1.63
C LYS A 98 0.37 -10.55 -2.46
N GLU A 99 -0.47 -11.56 -2.36
CA GLU A 99 -0.39 -12.77 -3.21
C GLU A 99 -0.48 -12.44 -4.70
N THR A 100 -1.27 -11.43 -5.07
CA THR A 100 -1.47 -11.04 -6.47
C THR A 100 -0.33 -10.15 -6.99
N TYR A 101 0.07 -9.13 -6.23
CA TYR A 101 0.89 -8.02 -6.72
C TYR A 101 2.23 -7.84 -6.02
N ALA A 102 2.48 -8.46 -4.86
CA ALA A 102 3.79 -8.35 -4.23
C ALA A 102 4.88 -8.99 -5.09
N PRO A 103 6.12 -8.45 -5.06
CA PRO A 103 7.26 -9.10 -5.71
C PRO A 103 7.48 -10.49 -5.10
N ILE A 104 7.58 -11.51 -5.95
CA ILE A 104 7.75 -12.91 -5.53
C ILE A 104 9.12 -13.13 -4.89
N ASN A 105 10.15 -12.38 -5.32
CA ASN A 105 11.52 -12.55 -4.86
C ASN A 105 12.21 -11.20 -4.65
N ILE A 106 11.81 -10.47 -3.60
CA ILE A 106 12.38 -9.15 -3.26
C ILE A 106 13.91 -9.21 -3.18
N THR A 107 14.46 -10.22 -2.49
CA THR A 107 15.90 -10.38 -2.32
C THR A 107 16.62 -10.68 -3.63
N GLY A 108 16.12 -11.61 -4.43
CA GLY A 108 16.73 -11.95 -5.72
C GLY A 108 16.66 -10.80 -6.73
N ASP A 109 15.54 -10.07 -6.75
CA ASP A 109 15.36 -8.88 -7.58
C ASP A 109 16.32 -7.76 -7.15
N ALA A 110 16.48 -7.54 -5.84
CA ALA A 110 17.43 -6.58 -5.29
C ALA A 110 18.88 -6.96 -5.63
N GLN A 111 19.25 -8.24 -5.50
CA GLN A 111 20.57 -8.75 -5.90
C GLN A 111 20.81 -8.57 -7.41
N ALA A 112 19.82 -8.85 -8.26
CA ALA A 112 19.92 -8.63 -9.70
C ALA A 112 20.07 -7.13 -10.03
N ARG A 113 19.35 -6.27 -9.31
CA ARG A 113 19.45 -4.81 -9.46
C ARG A 113 20.82 -4.30 -9.04
N LEU A 114 21.41 -4.79 -7.93
CA LEU A 114 22.78 -4.43 -7.52
C LEU A 114 23.82 -4.77 -8.58
N ARG A 115 23.70 -5.91 -9.27
CA ARG A 115 24.64 -6.32 -10.33
C ARG A 115 24.65 -5.39 -11.54
N THR A 116 23.54 -4.69 -11.78
CA THR A 116 23.36 -3.82 -12.96
C THR A 116 23.37 -2.33 -12.61
N LEU A 117 23.30 -1.99 -11.32
CA LEU A 117 23.25 -0.62 -10.83
C LEU A 117 24.56 0.11 -11.14
N LYS A 118 24.45 1.26 -11.79
CA LYS A 118 25.57 2.18 -12.07
C LYS A 118 25.17 3.58 -11.66
N GLN A 119 26.11 4.36 -11.15
CA GLN A 119 25.86 5.74 -10.72
C GLN A 119 25.45 6.65 -11.89
N GLY A 120 26.10 6.51 -13.05
CA GLY A 120 25.81 7.33 -14.22
C GLY A 120 25.97 8.83 -13.91
N THR A 121 24.93 9.61 -14.16
CA THR A 121 24.88 11.05 -13.90
C THR A 121 24.19 11.41 -12.57
N THR A 122 23.75 10.41 -11.79
CA THR A 122 23.11 10.64 -10.49
C THR A 122 24.13 11.17 -9.48
N LEU A 123 23.73 12.19 -8.71
CA LEU A 123 24.54 12.73 -7.63
C LEU A 123 24.92 11.63 -6.64
N THR A 124 26.17 11.66 -6.16
CA THR A 124 26.71 10.61 -5.30
C THR A 124 25.84 10.33 -4.08
N ASP A 125 25.33 11.36 -3.42
CA ASP A 125 24.50 11.19 -2.22
C ASP A 125 23.17 10.47 -2.53
N GLN A 126 22.52 10.82 -3.65
CA GLN A 126 21.29 10.16 -4.09
C GLN A 126 21.55 8.71 -4.51
N PHE A 127 22.70 8.47 -5.16
CA PHE A 127 23.14 7.13 -5.50
C PHE A 127 23.38 6.29 -4.25
N LEU A 128 24.06 6.82 -3.23
CA LEU A 128 24.33 6.13 -1.98
C LEU A 128 23.05 5.76 -1.23
N ILE A 129 22.07 6.67 -1.16
CA ILE A 129 20.75 6.38 -0.57
C ILE A 129 20.08 5.21 -1.30
N THR A 130 20.10 5.23 -2.64
CA THR A 130 19.49 4.17 -3.45
C THR A 130 20.24 2.85 -3.31
N PHE A 131 21.57 2.89 -3.34
CA PHE A 131 22.44 1.72 -3.21
C PHE A 131 22.27 1.04 -1.85
N THR A 132 22.30 1.80 -0.76
CA THR A 132 22.13 1.28 0.61
C THR A 132 20.76 0.66 0.82
N GLN A 133 19.69 1.26 0.28
CA GLN A 133 18.36 0.65 0.30
C GLN A 133 18.33 -0.71 -0.41
N ILE A 134 18.90 -0.80 -1.63
CA ILE A 134 18.89 -2.06 -2.39
C ILE A 134 19.79 -3.11 -1.72
N MET A 135 20.90 -2.71 -1.09
CA MET A 135 21.74 -3.60 -0.27
C MET A 135 20.95 -4.22 0.89
N SER A 136 20.17 -3.40 1.60
CA SER A 136 19.28 -3.88 2.66
C SER A 136 18.25 -4.89 2.12
N ASP A 137 17.58 -4.56 1.01
CA ASP A 137 16.59 -5.45 0.38
C ASP A 137 17.20 -6.77 -0.12
N ALA A 138 18.48 -6.73 -0.53
CA ALA A 138 19.26 -7.89 -0.98
C ALA A 138 19.79 -8.78 0.17
N GLY A 139 19.55 -8.39 1.42
CA GLY A 139 20.00 -9.11 2.61
C GLY A 139 21.46 -8.88 2.97
N TYR A 140 22.11 -7.86 2.41
CA TYR A 140 23.49 -7.48 2.69
C TYR A 140 23.57 -6.40 3.78
N GLY A 141 22.84 -6.60 4.89
CA GLY A 141 22.75 -5.63 5.97
C GLY A 141 24.12 -5.01 6.32
N LEU A 142 24.14 -3.69 6.50
CA LEU A 142 25.30 -2.97 7.01
C LEU A 142 25.23 -3.04 8.54
N ASP A 143 25.88 -4.05 9.11
CA ASP A 143 26.18 -4.16 10.54
C ASP A 143 27.24 -3.14 11.00
#